data_AF-A0AAW2LU95-F1
#
_entry.id   AF-A0AAW2LU95-F1
#
_cell.length_a   1.000
_cell.length_b   1.000
_cell.length_c   1.000
_cell.angle_alpha   90.00
_cell.angle_beta   90.00
_cell.angle_gamma   90.00
#
_symmetry.space_group_name_H-M   'P 1'
#
loop_
_entity.id
_entity.type
_entity.pdbx_description
1 polymer ?
#
loop_
_entity_poly.entity_id
_entity_poly.type
_entity_poly.pdbx_seq_one_letter_code
_entity_poly.pdbx_strand_id
1 'polypeptide(L)'
;MARLAREGLLGSLAKVNLPTCEPCMAGKARCKPFGKDKRATQPLELVHSDICGPMNVRARHGAFYFLTFIDDYSRYGSVYLLSHRSEALDCFKRFLAEVENQREMNLKVLRTDRGREYLSE
;
A
#
# COMPACT_ATOMS: atom_id res chain seq x y z
N MET A 1 8.18 -25.16 9.41
CA MET A 1 8.68 -26.50 9.80
C MET A 1 9.81 -26.42 10.82
N ALA A 2 10.94 -25.74 10.56
CA ALA A 2 12.03 -25.65 11.54
C ALA A 2 11.64 -25.03 12.89
N ARG A 3 10.76 -24.02 12.92
CA ARG A 3 10.26 -23.44 14.18
C ARG A 3 9.44 -24.43 15.02
N LEU A 4 8.48 -25.11 14.39
CA LEU A 4 7.58 -26.08 15.03
C LEU A 4 8.31 -27.32 15.56
N ALA A 5 9.36 -27.77 14.86
CA ALA A 5 10.23 -28.83 15.33
C ALA A 5 11.09 -28.41 16.54
N ARG A 6 11.56 -27.15 16.59
CA ARG A 6 12.26 -26.61 17.78
C ARG A 6 11.33 -26.45 18.99
N GLU A 7 10.06 -26.13 18.75
CA GLU A 7 9.04 -25.99 19.78
C GLU A 7 8.49 -27.34 20.26
N GLY A 8 9.02 -28.47 19.77
CA GLY A 8 8.63 -29.83 20.20
C GLY A 8 7.23 -30.28 19.75
N LEU A 9 6.56 -29.48 18.92
CA LEU A 9 5.21 -29.76 18.41
C LEU A 9 5.21 -30.76 17.25
N LEU A 10 6.38 -31.10 16.72
CA LEU A 10 6.62 -32.17 15.76
C LEU A 10 7.62 -33.15 16.37
N GLY A 11 7.40 -34.46 16.16
CA GLY A 11 8.35 -35.50 16.55
C GLY A 11 9.70 -35.39 15.80
N SER A 12 10.62 -36.32 16.07
CA SER A 12 11.92 -36.35 15.41
C SER A 12 11.77 -36.41 13.89
N LEU A 13 12.17 -35.33 13.20
CA LEU A 13 12.14 -35.27 11.75
C LEU A 13 13.41 -35.92 11.20
N ALA A 14 13.26 -37.04 10.49
CA ALA A 14 14.35 -37.64 9.74
C ALA A 14 14.83 -36.65 8.68
N LYS A 15 16.12 -36.30 8.71
CA LYS A 15 16.74 -35.47 7.69
C LYS A 15 16.96 -36.32 6.43
N VAL A 16 16.07 -36.19 5.45
CA VAL A 16 16.20 -36.87 4.15
C VAL A 16 17.05 -36.01 3.22
N ASN A 17 18.14 -36.57 2.69
CA ASN A 17 18.93 -35.93 1.63
C ASN A 17 18.32 -36.31 0.28
N LEU A 18 17.64 -35.36 -0.35
CA LEU A 18 17.13 -35.48 -1.71
C LEU A 18 18.16 -34.92 -2.70
N PRO A 19 18.26 -35.45 -3.92
CA PRO A 19 19.07 -34.85 -4.97
C PRO A 19 18.57 -33.44 -5.31
N THR A 20 19.50 -32.56 -5.71
CA THR A 20 19.16 -31.22 -6.18
C THR A 20 18.27 -31.31 -7.41
N CYS A 21 17.09 -30.69 -7.35
CA CYS A 21 16.12 -30.67 -8.44
C CYS A 21 15.89 -29.22 -8.88
N GLU A 22 16.38 -28.86 -10.06
CA GLU A 22 16.28 -27.51 -10.62
C GLU A 22 14.83 -27.01 -10.77
N PRO A 23 13.86 -27.81 -11.30
CA PRO A 23 12.45 -27.42 -11.34
C PRO A 23 11.89 -27.08 -9.96
N CYS A 24 12.23 -27.88 -8.94
CA CYS A 24 11.80 -27.63 -7.57
C CYS A 24 12.41 -26.35 -6.99
N MET A 25 13.66 -26.03 -7.31
CA MET A 25 14.31 -24.78 -6.89
C MET A 25 13.66 -23.58 -7.56
N ALA A 26 13.39 -23.64 -8.86
CA ALA A 26 12.70 -22.58 -9.60
C ALA A 26 11.28 -22.34 -9.06
N GLY A 27 10.50 -23.41 -8.86
CA GLY A 27 9.12 -23.30 -8.35
C GLY A 27 9.02 -22.88 -6.88
N LYS A 28 10.07 -23.09 -6.08
CA LYS A 28 10.12 -22.68 -4.66
C LYS A 28 10.99 -21.45 -4.41
N ALA A 29 11.56 -20.86 -5.46
CA ALA A 29 12.33 -19.65 -5.36
C ALA A 29 11.44 -18.54 -4.79
N ARG A 30 11.94 -17.84 -3.78
CA ARG A 30 11.29 -16.65 -3.23
C ARG A 30 12.01 -15.44 -3.79
N CYS A 31 11.27 -14.36 -4.03
CA CYS A 31 11.92 -13.07 -4.26
C CYS A 31 12.89 -12.77 -3.13
N LYS A 32 14.10 -12.30 -3.49
CA LYS A 32 15.03 -11.77 -2.50
C LYS A 32 14.33 -10.65 -1.72
N PRO A 33 14.65 -10.47 -0.43
CA PRO A 33 14.11 -9.36 0.34
C PRO A 33 14.32 -8.05 -0.41
N PHE A 34 13.26 -7.22 -0.47
CA PHE A 34 13.38 -5.87 -1.00
C PHE A 34 14.34 -5.05 -0.13
N GLY A 35 15.09 -4.14 -0.75
CA GLY A 35 15.97 -3.23 -0.02
C GLY A 35 15.21 -2.29 0.92
N LYS A 36 15.94 -1.56 1.76
CA LYS A 36 15.33 -0.51 2.61
C LYS A 36 14.80 0.61 1.72
N ASP A 37 13.53 0.96 1.88
CA ASP A 37 12.95 2.12 1.19
C ASP A 37 13.41 3.42 1.85
N LYS A 38 13.49 4.50 1.07
CA LYS A 38 13.83 5.84 1.59
C LYS A 38 12.57 6.49 2.12
N ARG A 39 12.63 6.96 3.37
CA ARG A 39 11.55 7.73 3.98
C ARG A 39 11.68 9.21 3.64
N ALA A 40 10.56 9.90 3.51
CA ALA A 40 10.51 11.35 3.42
C ALA A 40 11.20 12.00 4.64
N THR A 41 11.85 13.12 4.39
CA THR A 41 12.59 13.92 5.37
C THR A 41 11.83 15.17 5.82
N GLN A 42 10.83 15.59 5.05
CA GLN A 42 9.97 16.73 5.36
C GLN A 42 8.50 16.43 5.01
N PRO A 43 7.53 17.15 5.62
CA PRO A 43 6.12 17.04 5.23
C PRO A 43 5.92 17.35 3.74
N LEU A 44 4.93 16.68 3.13
CA LEU A 44 4.53 16.84 1.73
C LEU A 44 5.61 16.50 0.69
N GLU A 45 6.71 15.87 1.10
CA GLU A 45 7.72 15.35 0.17
C GLU A 45 7.22 14.12 -0.58
N LEU A 46 6.54 13.22 0.12
CA LEU A 46 5.97 12.00 -0.42
C LEU A 46 4.63 11.73 0.24
N VAL A 47 3.56 11.76 -0.55
CA VAL A 47 2.23 11.35 -0.12
C VAL A 47 1.85 10.08 -0.86
N HIS A 48 1.43 9.07 -0.11
CA HIS A 48 0.90 7.83 -0.65
C HIS A 48 -0.61 7.96 -0.77
N SER A 49 -1.17 7.51 -1.89
CA SER A 49 -2.61 7.54 -2.10
C SER A 49 -3.13 6.20 -2.61
N ASP A 50 -4.29 5.82 -2.10
CA ASP A 50 -4.95 4.56 -2.41
C ASP A 50 -6.47 4.71 -2.36
N ILE A 51 -7.17 4.00 -3.25
CA ILE A 51 -8.64 3.93 -3.30
C ILE A 51 -9.07 2.52 -2.90
N CYS A 52 -9.89 2.45 -1.86
CA CYS A 52 -10.48 1.20 -1.42
C CYS A 52 -11.96 1.12 -1.81
N GLY A 53 -12.39 -0.01 -2.35
CA GLY A 53 -13.79 -0.33 -2.62
C GLY A 53 -14.03 -1.05 -3.95
N PRO A 54 -15.28 -1.43 -4.28
CA PRO A 54 -16.51 -1.03 -3.57
C PRO A 54 -16.71 -1.77 -2.25
N MET A 55 -17.25 -1.07 -1.26
CA MET A 55 -17.63 -1.64 0.03
C MET A 55 -19.00 -2.30 -0.03
N ASN A 56 -19.17 -3.38 0.71
CA ASN A 56 -20.45 -4.10 0.80
C ASN A 56 -21.53 -3.26 1.51
N VAL A 57 -21.12 -2.36 2.39
CA VAL A 57 -22.02 -1.48 3.13
C VAL A 57 -21.81 -0.05 2.63
N ARG A 58 -22.92 0.58 2.25
CA ARG A 58 -22.97 1.98 1.85
C ARG A 58 -22.67 2.86 3.06
N ALA A 59 -21.66 3.70 2.95
CA ALA A 59 -21.34 4.71 3.95
C ALA A 59 -22.27 5.93 3.82
N ARG A 60 -22.02 6.98 4.62
CA ARG A 60 -22.81 8.22 4.59
C ARG A 60 -22.84 8.79 3.17
N HIS A 61 -23.98 9.38 2.78
CA HIS A 61 -24.21 10.04 1.48
C HIS A 61 -24.06 9.12 0.25
N GLY A 62 -24.17 7.80 0.39
CA GLY A 62 -24.13 6.92 -0.77
C GLY A 62 -22.75 6.42 -1.16
N ALA A 63 -21.71 6.74 -0.38
CA ALA A 63 -20.34 6.36 -0.69
C ALA A 63 -20.11 4.85 -0.60
N PHE A 64 -19.43 4.30 -1.62
CA PHE A 64 -19.00 2.91 -1.70
C PHE A 64 -17.48 2.77 -1.72
N TYR A 65 -16.76 3.86 -1.93
CA TYR A 65 -15.31 3.88 -1.95
C TYR A 65 -14.80 4.91 -0.95
N PHE A 66 -13.54 4.76 -0.54
CA PHE A 66 -12.81 5.83 0.12
C PHE A 66 -11.43 5.99 -0.50
N LEU A 67 -10.99 7.23 -0.55
CA LEU A 67 -9.68 7.65 -1.03
C LEU A 67 -8.86 8.13 0.15
N THR A 68 -7.63 7.65 0.25
CA THR A 68 -6.69 8.05 1.29
C THR A 68 -5.53 8.83 0.71
N PHE A 69 -5.05 9.80 1.49
CA PHE A 69 -3.78 10.49 1.27
C PHE A 69 -2.99 10.45 2.57
N ILE A 70 -1.85 9.77 2.58
CA ILE A 70 -1.02 9.57 3.77
C ILE A 70 0.36 10.17 3.52
N ASP A 71 0.71 11.18 4.30
CA ASP A 71 2.04 11.78 4.27
C ASP A 71 3.08 10.84 4.89
N ASP A 72 4.17 10.56 4.16
CA ASP A 72 5.17 9.58 4.58
C ASP A 72 6.03 10.06 5.77
N TYR A 73 6.23 11.37 5.87
CA TYR A 73 7.00 11.97 6.95
C TYR A 73 6.18 11.96 8.25
N SER A 74 5.09 12.72 8.29
CA SER A 74 4.27 12.98 9.47
C SER A 74 3.30 11.85 9.82
N ARG A 75 3.03 10.93 8.89
CA ARG A 75 1.99 9.90 9.00
C ARG A 75 0.57 10.46 9.14
N TYR A 76 0.37 11.75 8.85
CA TYR A 76 -0.96 12.35 8.79
C TYR A 76 -1.72 11.79 7.59
N GLY A 77 -2.97 11.36 7.82
CA GLY A 77 -3.82 10.73 6.82
C GLY A 77 -5.13 11.49 6.63
N SER A 78 -5.42 11.89 5.39
CA SER A 78 -6.72 12.43 4.99
C SER A 78 -7.55 11.35 4.30
N VAL A 79 -8.85 11.29 4.61
CA VAL A 79 -9.78 10.31 4.04
C VAL A 79 -10.96 11.03 3.41
N TYR A 80 -11.24 10.72 2.15
CA TYR A 80 -12.38 11.24 1.39
C TYR A 80 -13.31 10.09 1.02
N LEU A 81 -14.61 10.25 1.25
CA LEU A 81 -15.63 9.29 0.83
C LEU A 81 -16.06 9.57 -0.60
N LEU A 82 -16.19 8.53 -1.42
CA LEU A 82 -16.56 8.64 -2.83
C LEU A 82 -17.75 7.73 -3.14
N SER A 83 -18.68 8.22 -3.96
CA SER A 83 -19.76 7.39 -4.52
C SER A 83 -19.27 6.61 -5.74
N HIS A 84 -18.42 7.24 -6.55
CA HIS A 84 -17.80 6.67 -7.74
C HIS A 84 -16.29 6.92 -7.75
N ARG A 85 -15.54 5.99 -8.35
CA ARG A 85 -14.07 6.13 -8.50
C ARG A 85 -13.64 7.32 -9.34
N SER A 86 -14.50 7.79 -10.25
CA SER A 86 -14.26 8.97 -11.10
C SER A 86 -14.13 10.27 -10.31
N GLU A 87 -14.60 10.31 -9.07
CA GLU A 87 -14.50 11.49 -8.19
C GLU A 87 -13.09 11.67 -7.61
N ALA A 88 -12.18 10.70 -7.79
CA ALA A 88 -10.86 10.70 -7.17
C ALA A 88 -10.01 11.94 -7.54
N LEU A 89 -10.03 12.35 -8.81
CA LEU A 89 -9.28 13.53 -9.27
C LEU A 89 -9.76 14.82 -8.61
N ASP A 90 -11.07 14.99 -8.45
CA ASP A 90 -11.63 16.18 -7.81
C ASP A 90 -11.34 16.20 -6.31
N CYS A 91 -11.37 15.05 -5.65
CA CYS A 91 -10.91 14.92 -4.27
C CYS A 91 -9.41 15.21 -4.14
N PHE A 92 -8.58 14.79 -5.09
CA PHE A 92 -7.15 15.13 -5.10
C PHE A 92 -6.92 16.64 -5.20
N LYS A 93 -7.63 17.34 -6.09
CA LYS A 93 -7.53 18.80 -6.20
C LYS A 93 -7.90 19.51 -4.90
N ARG A 94 -8.97 19.04 -4.22
CA ARG A 94 -9.37 19.57 -2.91
C ARG A 94 -8.31 19.32 -1.85
N PHE A 95 -7.80 18.08 -1.77
CA PHE A 95 -6.71 17.73 -0.87
C PHE A 95 -5.48 18.62 -1.09
N LEU A 96 -5.06 18.82 -2.34
CA LEU A 96 -3.91 19.65 -2.68
C LEU A 96 -4.10 21.09 -2.20
N ALA A 97 -5.24 21.70 -2.52
CA ALA A 97 -5.57 23.05 -2.06
C ALA A 97 -5.61 23.16 -0.52
N GLU A 98 -6.13 22.15 0.17
CA GLU A 98 -6.19 22.14 1.64
C GLU A 98 -4.79 22.06 2.27
N VAL A 99 -3.95 21.13 1.83
CA VAL A 99 -2.64 20.91 2.46
C VAL A 99 -1.63 22.01 2.13
N GLU A 100 -1.67 22.55 0.90
CA GLU A 100 -0.76 23.62 0.49
C GLU A 100 -1.09 24.93 1.21
N ASN A 101 -2.38 25.24 1.39
CA ASN A 101 -2.81 26.42 2.15
C ASN A 101 -2.53 26.30 3.65
N GLN A 102 -2.70 25.12 4.24
CA GLN A 102 -2.47 24.92 5.68
C GLN A 102 -0.99 24.94 6.07
N ARG A 103 -0.10 24.53 5.15
CA ARG A 103 1.32 24.30 5.46
C ARG A 103 2.25 25.29 4.79
N GLU A 104 1.75 26.14 3.89
CA GLU A 104 2.56 27.02 3.02
C GLU A 104 3.68 26.24 2.31
N MET A 105 3.40 24.99 1.93
CA MET A 105 4.33 24.03 1.34
C MET A 105 3.67 23.29 0.21
N ASN A 106 4.40 23.04 -0.87
CA ASN A 106 3.86 22.34 -2.04
C ASN A 106 4.09 20.83 -1.95
N LEU A 107 3.14 20.05 -2.51
CA LEU A 107 3.30 18.61 -2.67
C LEU A 107 4.39 18.31 -3.72
N LYS A 108 5.43 17.55 -3.33
CA LYS A 108 6.51 17.20 -4.26
C LYS A 108 6.24 15.94 -5.06
N VAL A 109 5.80 14.86 -4.40
CA VAL A 109 5.56 13.55 -5.03
C VAL A 109 4.28 12.92 -4.49
N LEU A 110 3.39 12.57 -5.40
CA LEU A 110 2.28 11.66 -5.13
C LEU A 110 2.66 10.25 -5.61
N ARG A 111 2.56 9.26 -4.74
CA ARG A 111 2.75 7.85 -5.08
C ARG A 111 1.41 7.13 -5.02
N THR A 112 1.03 6.53 -6.14
CA THR A 112 -0.15 5.68 -6.27
C THR A 112 0.27 4.27 -6.69
N ASP A 113 -0.64 3.31 -6.57
CA ASP A 113 -0.47 1.94 -7.05
C ASP A 113 -0.58 1.81 -8.58
N ARG A 114 -0.71 2.94 -9.29
CA ARG A 114 -1.01 3.03 -10.73
C ARG A 114 -2.35 2.39 -11.11
N GLY A 115 -3.32 2.41 -10.20
CA GLY A 115 -4.72 2.19 -10.54
C GLY A 115 -5.14 3.07 -11.71
N ARG A 116 -5.99 2.53 -12.59
CA ARG A 116 -6.49 3.25 -13.78
C ARG A 116 -7.25 4.52 -13.42
N GLU A 117 -7.71 4.62 -12.19
CA GLU A 117 -8.36 5.79 -11.60
C GLU A 117 -7.47 7.05 -11.62
N TYR A 118 -6.15 6.89 -11.74
CA TYR A 118 -5.18 7.99 -11.76
C TYR A 118 -4.54 8.23 -13.13
N LEU A 119 -4.93 7.48 -14.16
CA LEU A 119 -4.42 7.62 -15.51
C LEU A 119 -5.49 8.36 -16.33
N SER A 120 -5.17 9.57 -16.80
CA SER A 120 -5.98 10.24 -17.83
C SER A 120 -5.83 9.50 -19.16
N GLU A 121 -6.86 9.58 -20.01
CA GLU A 121 -6.69 9.34 -21.45
C GLU A 121 -5.74 10.37 -22.09
#